data_AF-A0A381XR12-F1
#
_entry.id   AF-A0A381XR12-F1
#
_cell.length_a   1.000
_cell.length_b   1.000
_cell.length_c   1.000
_cell.angle_alpha   90.00
_cell.angle_beta   90.00
_cell.angle_gamma   90.00
#
_symmetry.space_group_name_H-M   'P 1'
#
loop_
_entity.id
_entity.type
_entity.pdbx_description
1 polymer ?
#
loop_
_entity_poly.entity_id
_entity_poly.type
_entity_poly.pdbx_seq_one_letter_code
_entity_poly.pdbx_strand_id
1 'polypeptide(L)'
;VDYIAGFRKVSKRAQRHFAEREWTEQDDDSRQRLDLHRSTVLQTVDRVRPLVDEVADRRGAWRTGRSHYKHRVAQRSDLVLAETFFNSVTRRVFTTIGVDNDVELRWFGATSVPRGEGRAELFTTATRVRDTAAMVREILEAFDFGAPWADLEADSRQVAARIDSYLLEEWDSLEADGIDMLRPVFYRNKAAYLVGR
;
A
#
# COMPACT_ATOMS: atom_id res chain seq x y z
N VAL A 1 3.42 14.00 -6.79
CA VAL A 1 2.14 14.19 -6.06
C VAL A 1 1.01 13.51 -6.84
N ASP A 2 0.95 13.72 -8.14
CA ASP A 2 -0.08 13.15 -9.03
C ASP A 2 -0.15 11.62 -9.04
N TYR A 3 0.98 10.90 -9.07
CA TYR A 3 1.00 9.43 -9.03
C TYR A 3 0.29 8.85 -7.80
N ILE A 4 0.68 9.28 -6.59
CA ILE A 4 0.11 8.74 -5.34
C ILE A 4 -1.37 9.12 -5.21
N ALA A 5 -1.73 10.34 -5.61
CA ALA A 5 -3.13 10.77 -5.63
C ALA A 5 -3.96 9.91 -6.60
N GLY A 6 -3.46 9.66 -7.81
CA GLY A 6 -4.08 8.78 -8.81
C GLY A 6 -4.21 7.35 -8.30
N PHE A 7 -3.15 6.77 -7.74
CA PHE A 7 -3.16 5.42 -7.20
C PHE A 7 -4.20 5.27 -6.08
N ARG A 8 -4.28 6.24 -5.16
CA ARG A 8 -5.29 6.25 -4.08
C ARG A 8 -6.70 6.41 -4.62
N LYS A 9 -6.89 7.27 -5.63
CA LYS A 9 -8.21 7.48 -6.27
C LYS A 9 -8.75 6.19 -6.87
N VAL A 10 -7.91 5.45 -7.60
CA VAL A 10 -8.29 4.15 -8.17
C VAL A 10 -8.53 3.12 -7.06
N SER A 11 -7.62 3.01 -6.09
CA SER A 11 -7.75 2.05 -4.98
C SER A 11 -9.03 2.21 -4.16
N LYS A 12 -9.55 3.43 -4.02
CA LYS A 12 -10.79 3.71 -3.26
C LYS A 12 -12.06 3.13 -3.89
N ARG A 13 -12.03 2.78 -5.19
CA ARG A 13 -13.21 2.22 -5.89
C ARG A 13 -13.46 0.75 -5.58
N ALA A 14 -12.45 0.06 -5.02
CA ALA A 14 -12.49 -1.38 -4.82
C ALA A 14 -13.68 -1.87 -3.96
N GLN A 15 -14.06 -1.11 -2.93
CA GLN A 15 -15.23 -1.44 -2.10
C GLN A 15 -16.52 -1.43 -2.94
N ARG A 16 -16.72 -0.40 -3.78
CA ARG A 16 -17.88 -0.32 -4.66
C ARG A 16 -17.89 -1.48 -5.66
N HIS A 17 -16.77 -1.73 -6.34
CA HIS A 17 -16.66 -2.83 -7.29
C HIS A 17 -16.98 -4.18 -6.64
N PHE A 18 -16.53 -4.38 -5.41
CA PHE A 18 -16.85 -5.58 -4.63
C PHE A 18 -18.35 -5.68 -4.32
N ALA A 19 -18.94 -4.61 -3.77
CA ALA A 19 -20.35 -4.56 -3.39
C ALA A 19 -21.30 -4.80 -4.59
N GLU A 20 -20.98 -4.18 -5.74
CA GLU A 20 -21.78 -4.24 -6.96
C GLU A 20 -21.43 -5.42 -7.87
N ARG A 21 -20.42 -6.23 -7.50
CA ARG A 21 -19.92 -7.40 -8.25
C ARG A 21 -19.37 -7.05 -9.64
N GLU A 22 -18.79 -5.86 -9.77
CA GLU A 22 -18.16 -5.31 -10.97
C GLU A 22 -16.73 -5.87 -11.15
N TRP A 23 -16.63 -7.16 -11.48
CA TRP A 23 -15.35 -7.86 -11.52
C TRP A 23 -14.44 -7.42 -12.68
N THR A 24 -15.03 -7.04 -13.80
CA THR A 24 -14.29 -6.56 -14.97
C THR A 24 -13.64 -5.21 -14.66
N GLU A 25 -14.40 -4.34 -14.03
CA GLU A 25 -13.98 -3.00 -13.63
C GLU A 25 -12.88 -3.06 -12.57
N GLN A 26 -12.98 -4.00 -11.62
CA GLN A 26 -11.92 -4.27 -10.64
C GLN A 26 -10.60 -4.72 -11.30
N ASP A 27 -10.68 -5.53 -12.36
CA ASP A 27 -9.52 -5.97 -13.13
C ASP A 27 -8.91 -4.80 -13.93
N ASP A 28 -9.74 -3.98 -14.55
CA ASP A 28 -9.31 -2.78 -15.27
C ASP A 28 -8.66 -1.74 -14.34
N ASP A 29 -9.22 -1.50 -13.16
CA ASP A 29 -8.61 -0.65 -12.13
C ASP A 29 -7.27 -1.21 -11.66
N SER A 30 -7.13 -2.54 -11.58
CA SER A 30 -5.86 -3.20 -11.23
C SER A 30 -4.79 -2.98 -12.30
N ARG A 31 -5.14 -3.09 -13.59
CA ARG A 31 -4.26 -2.75 -14.71
C ARG A 31 -3.90 -1.27 -14.71
N GLN A 32 -4.89 -0.40 -14.52
CA GLN A 32 -4.68 1.04 -14.46
C GLN A 32 -3.66 1.40 -13.37
N ARG A 33 -3.77 0.79 -12.17
CA ARG A 33 -2.82 1.03 -11.07
C ARG A 33 -1.40 0.62 -11.41
N LEU A 34 -1.20 -0.49 -12.11
CA LEU A 34 0.12 -0.93 -12.58
C LEU A 34 0.71 0.06 -13.59
N ASP A 35 -0.12 0.58 -14.49
CA ASP A 35 0.31 1.50 -15.54
C ASP A 35 0.57 2.93 -15.05
N LEU A 36 -0.07 3.37 -13.96
CA LEU A 36 0.06 4.73 -13.42
C LEU A 36 1.51 5.12 -13.13
N HIS A 37 2.32 4.22 -12.55
CA HIS A 37 3.72 4.52 -12.27
C HIS A 37 4.50 4.71 -13.59
N ARG A 38 4.35 3.76 -14.52
CA ARG A 38 5.04 3.80 -15.81
C ARG A 38 4.67 5.05 -16.59
N SER A 39 3.39 5.38 -16.70
CA SER A 39 2.92 6.55 -17.46
C SER A 39 3.41 7.85 -16.84
N THR A 40 3.36 7.99 -15.51
CA THR A 40 3.87 9.20 -14.82
C THR A 40 5.37 9.36 -15.01
N VAL A 41 6.13 8.26 -14.96
CA VAL A 41 7.57 8.28 -15.23
C VAL A 41 7.85 8.74 -16.66
N LEU A 42 7.17 8.17 -17.66
CA LEU A 42 7.37 8.55 -19.07
C LEU A 42 7.03 10.02 -19.33
N GLN A 43 5.88 10.49 -18.83
CA GLN A 43 5.51 11.91 -18.92
C GLN A 43 6.56 12.84 -18.28
N THR A 44 7.18 12.41 -17.19
CA THR A 44 8.25 13.17 -16.54
C THR A 44 9.52 13.16 -17.38
N VAL A 45 9.89 12.02 -17.97
CA VAL A 45 11.01 11.92 -18.89
C VAL A 45 10.82 12.87 -20.08
N ASP A 46 9.62 12.88 -20.69
CA ASP A 46 9.33 13.74 -21.85
C ASP A 46 9.45 15.23 -21.52
N ARG A 47 9.11 15.63 -20.29
CA ARG A 47 9.25 17.02 -19.82
C ARG A 47 10.69 17.40 -19.48
N VAL A 48 11.45 16.47 -18.91
CA VAL A 48 12.78 16.78 -18.36
C VAL A 48 13.88 16.59 -19.41
N ARG A 49 13.71 15.64 -20.34
CA ARG A 49 14.73 15.32 -21.34
C ARG A 49 15.15 16.55 -22.18
N PRO A 50 14.24 17.39 -22.72
CA PRO A 50 14.64 18.60 -23.45
C PRO A 50 15.51 19.55 -22.61
N LEU A 51 15.14 19.78 -21.35
CA LEU A 51 15.87 20.66 -20.43
C LEU A 51 17.29 20.17 -20.14
N VAL A 52 17.48 18.85 -20.13
CA VAL A 52 18.79 18.23 -19.90
C VAL A 52 19.59 18.16 -21.19
N ASP A 53 18.95 17.97 -22.34
CA ASP A 53 19.64 17.86 -23.63
C ASP A 53 20.13 19.23 -24.16
N GLU A 54 19.53 20.33 -23.70
CA GLU A 54 19.95 21.71 -24.03
C GLU A 54 21.22 22.17 -23.30
N VAL A 55 21.65 21.48 -22.24
CA VAL A 55 22.85 21.87 -21.48
C VAL A 55 24.07 21.05 -21.88
N ALA A 56 25.23 21.72 -21.96
CA ALA A 56 26.50 21.08 -22.33
C ALA A 56 26.94 20.00 -21.32
N ASP A 57 26.87 20.30 -20.02
CA ASP A 57 27.13 19.33 -18.95
C ASP A 57 25.83 18.73 -18.40
N ARG A 58 25.29 17.76 -19.14
CA ARG A 58 24.05 17.03 -18.80
C ARG A 58 24.13 16.37 -17.42
N ARG A 59 25.27 15.73 -17.13
CA ARG A 59 25.49 15.01 -15.85
C ARG A 59 25.63 15.99 -14.68
N GLY A 60 26.33 17.10 -14.86
CA GLY A 60 26.45 18.14 -13.84
C GLY A 60 25.11 18.81 -13.52
N ALA A 61 24.32 19.15 -14.54
CA ALA A 61 22.97 19.67 -14.33
C ALA A 61 22.10 18.66 -13.57
N TRP A 62 22.18 17.37 -13.92
CA TRP A 62 21.44 16.32 -13.22
C TRP A 62 21.88 16.13 -11.77
N ARG A 63 23.19 16.18 -11.47
CA ARG A 63 23.71 16.13 -10.10
C ARG A 63 23.14 17.24 -9.24
N THR A 64 23.06 18.46 -9.77
CA THR A 64 22.43 19.61 -9.09
C THR A 64 20.94 19.37 -8.86
N GLY A 65 20.22 18.93 -9.90
CA GLY A 65 18.81 18.57 -9.81
C GLY A 65 18.52 17.47 -8.77
N ARG A 66 19.36 16.43 -8.72
CA ARG A 66 19.31 15.36 -7.71
C ARG A 66 19.43 15.90 -6.29
N SER A 67 20.37 16.81 -6.05
CA SER A 67 20.55 17.44 -4.72
C SER A 67 19.32 18.24 -4.29
N HIS A 68 18.75 19.04 -5.20
CA HIS A 68 17.51 19.77 -4.93
C HIS A 68 16.32 18.83 -4.70
N TYR A 69 16.20 17.76 -5.49
CA TYR A 69 15.17 16.76 -5.32
C TYR A 69 15.25 16.11 -3.95
N LYS A 70 16.45 15.63 -3.56
CA LYS A 70 16.71 15.01 -2.25
C LYS A 70 16.29 15.92 -1.10
N HIS A 71 16.64 17.20 -1.16
CA HIS A 71 16.24 18.16 -0.13
C HIS A 71 14.71 18.34 -0.05
N ARG A 72 14.03 18.44 -1.20
CA ARG A 72 12.57 18.61 -1.26
C ARG A 72 11.79 17.41 -0.73
N VAL A 73 12.31 16.20 -0.88
CA VAL A 73 11.59 14.97 -0.48
C VAL A 73 11.94 14.48 0.93
N ALA A 74 12.93 15.08 1.59
CA ALA A 74 13.51 14.60 2.84
C ALA A 74 12.50 14.38 3.98
N GLN A 75 11.43 15.16 4.04
CA GLN A 75 10.40 15.09 5.09
C GLN A 75 9.10 14.41 4.64
N ARG A 76 9.11 13.76 3.46
CA ARG A 76 7.93 13.07 2.96
C ARG A 76 7.76 11.71 3.63
N SER A 77 6.53 11.37 4.02
CA SER A 77 6.20 10.02 4.52
C SER A 77 6.38 8.92 3.47
N ASP A 78 6.34 9.28 2.18
CA ASP A 78 6.58 8.39 1.04
C ASP A 78 7.98 8.58 0.41
N LEU A 79 8.99 8.95 1.21
CA LEU A 79 10.37 9.20 0.76
C LEU A 79 10.91 8.09 -0.15
N VAL A 80 10.78 6.83 0.27
CA VAL A 80 11.29 5.66 -0.48
C VAL A 80 10.65 5.57 -1.88
N LEU A 81 9.35 5.87 -1.98
CA LEU A 81 8.65 5.90 -3.27
C LEU A 81 9.13 7.07 -4.14
N ALA A 82 9.39 8.23 -3.54
CA ALA A 82 9.92 9.39 -4.24
C ALA A 82 11.33 9.09 -4.81
N GLU A 83 12.22 8.47 -4.04
CA GLU A 83 13.55 8.07 -4.50
C GLU A 83 13.48 7.04 -5.64
N THR A 84 12.61 6.04 -5.51
CA THR A 84 12.36 5.04 -6.56
C THR A 84 11.85 5.68 -7.85
N PHE A 85 10.96 6.65 -7.73
CA PHE A 85 10.44 7.42 -8.87
C PHE A 85 11.55 8.21 -9.55
N PHE A 86 12.38 8.93 -8.79
CA PHE A 86 13.52 9.68 -9.32
C PHE A 86 14.47 8.76 -10.09
N ASN A 87 14.86 7.62 -9.51
CA ASN A 87 15.75 6.66 -10.17
C ASN A 87 15.12 6.07 -11.44
N SER A 88 13.80 5.85 -11.44
CA SER A 88 13.07 5.38 -12.62
C SER A 88 13.11 6.38 -13.79
N VAL A 89 13.07 7.69 -13.49
CA VAL A 89 13.23 8.76 -14.49
C VAL A 89 14.69 8.84 -14.94
N THR A 90 15.64 8.89 -14.00
CA THR A 90 17.09 8.97 -14.27
C THR A 90 17.54 7.91 -15.27
N ARG A 91 17.19 6.64 -15.01
CA ARG A 91 17.60 5.51 -15.87
C ARG A 91 17.09 5.62 -17.31
N ARG A 92 15.94 6.27 -17.51
CA ARG A 92 15.37 6.50 -18.85
C ARG A 92 15.99 7.70 -19.55
N VAL A 93 16.32 8.75 -18.80
CA VAL A 93 17.01 9.94 -19.34
C VAL A 93 18.40 9.58 -19.83
N PHE A 94 19.17 8.81 -19.04
CA PHE A 94 20.56 8.45 -19.35
C PHE A 94 20.74 7.09 -20.02
N THR A 95 19.67 6.33 -20.25
CA THR A 95 19.74 4.95 -20.80
C THR A 95 20.72 4.07 -20.03
N THR A 96 20.71 4.20 -18.70
CA THR A 96 21.65 3.52 -17.80
C THR A 96 21.44 2.01 -17.83
N ILE A 97 22.51 1.25 -18.07
CA ILE A 97 22.58 -0.19 -17.84
C ILE A 97 23.26 -0.41 -16.48
N GLY A 98 22.61 -1.14 -15.57
CA GLY A 98 23.10 -1.34 -14.21
C GLY A 98 22.78 -0.15 -13.29
N VAL A 99 23.74 0.24 -12.45
CA VAL A 99 23.60 1.36 -11.48
C VAL A 99 24.60 2.44 -11.83
N ASP A 100 24.13 3.68 -12.03
CA ASP A 100 24.99 4.85 -12.20
C ASP A 100 24.95 5.74 -10.95
N ASN A 101 25.95 5.55 -10.09
CA ASN A 101 26.09 6.26 -8.81
C ASN A 101 26.25 7.78 -8.94
N ASP A 102 26.64 8.26 -10.13
CA ASP A 102 26.81 9.68 -10.39
C ASP A 102 25.46 10.41 -10.44
N VAL A 103 24.46 9.76 -11.04
CA VAL A 103 23.16 10.38 -11.38
C VAL A 103 21.97 9.82 -10.59
N GLU A 104 22.06 8.62 -10.03
CA GLU A 104 20.99 8.00 -9.22
C GLU A 104 21.06 8.39 -7.74
N LEU A 105 19.92 8.38 -7.04
CA LEU A 105 19.87 8.45 -5.59
C LEU A 105 20.30 7.10 -5.02
N ARG A 106 21.32 7.11 -4.15
CA ARG A 106 21.82 5.91 -3.48
C ARG A 106 20.86 5.49 -2.38
N TRP A 107 20.52 4.22 -2.39
CA TRP A 107 19.94 3.54 -1.23
C TRP A 107 21.08 2.88 -0.44
N PHE A 108 21.49 3.47 0.68
CA PHE A 108 22.53 2.89 1.55
C PHE A 108 21.99 1.89 2.58
N GLY A 109 20.76 1.40 2.39
CA GLY A 109 20.02 0.78 3.50
C GLY A 109 19.55 1.86 4.48
N ALA A 110 18.59 1.51 5.33
CA ALA A 110 17.90 2.46 6.20
C ALA A 110 18.85 3.11 7.22
N THR A 111 19.43 4.27 6.90
CA THR A 111 20.00 5.17 7.93
C THR A 111 18.87 5.86 8.71
N SER A 112 17.70 5.97 8.08
CA SER A 112 16.42 6.17 8.71
C SER A 112 15.36 5.56 7.80
N VAL A 113 14.65 4.52 8.27
CA VAL A 113 13.27 4.37 7.79
C VAL A 113 12.61 5.66 8.27
N PRO A 114 11.99 6.49 7.41
CA PRO A 114 11.13 7.54 7.92
C PRO A 114 10.22 6.83 8.92
N ARG A 115 10.28 7.23 10.19
CA ARG A 115 9.17 6.98 11.08
C ARG A 115 8.03 7.80 10.47
N GLY A 116 7.42 7.29 9.39
CA GLY A 116 6.01 7.48 9.21
C GLY A 116 5.50 7.05 10.56
N GLU A 117 4.98 8.01 11.32
CA GLU A 117 4.29 7.72 12.55
C GLU A 117 3.38 6.56 12.19
N GLY A 118 3.76 5.35 12.60
CA GLY A 118 2.91 4.20 12.54
C GLY A 118 1.85 4.56 13.54
N ARG A 119 0.90 5.39 13.11
CA ARG A 119 -0.14 5.89 13.98
C ARG A 119 -0.82 4.63 14.45
N ALA A 120 -0.89 4.47 15.77
CA ALA A 120 -1.71 3.45 16.41
C ALA A 120 -3.13 3.39 15.81
N GLU A 121 -3.55 4.47 15.13
CA GLU A 121 -4.73 4.61 14.28
C GLU A 121 -4.87 3.63 13.09
N LEU A 122 -3.92 2.74 12.78
CA LEU A 122 -4.12 1.74 11.71
C LEU A 122 -4.82 0.47 12.20
N PHE A 123 -4.83 0.24 13.51
CA PHE A 123 -5.44 -0.94 14.11
C PHE A 123 -6.67 -0.58 14.94
N THR A 124 -7.55 -1.55 15.12
CA THR A 124 -8.57 -1.59 16.16
C THR A 124 -8.45 -2.93 16.86
N THR A 125 -8.48 -2.93 18.19
CA THR A 125 -8.36 -4.16 18.97
C THR A 125 -9.75 -4.58 19.42
N ALA A 126 -10.18 -5.79 19.02
CA ALA A 126 -11.37 -6.42 19.57
C ALA A 126 -10.93 -7.29 20.77
N THR A 127 -11.49 -7.03 21.94
CA THR A 127 -11.18 -7.78 23.17
C THR A 127 -12.24 -8.83 23.40
N ARG A 128 -11.84 -9.99 23.94
CA ARG A 128 -12.77 -11.06 24.25
C ARG A 128 -13.60 -10.71 25.48
N VAL A 129 -14.87 -10.32 25.27
CA VAL A 129 -15.80 -10.00 26.38
C VAL A 129 -16.67 -11.20 26.79
N ARG A 130 -16.96 -12.12 25.86
CA ARG A 130 -17.85 -13.28 26.10
C ARG A 130 -17.19 -14.58 25.64
N ASP A 131 -17.27 -14.85 24.35
CA ASP A 131 -16.64 -15.99 23.70
C ASP A 131 -15.99 -15.52 22.39
N THR A 132 -15.27 -16.43 21.75
CA THR A 132 -14.54 -16.14 20.50
C THR A 132 -15.50 -15.79 19.36
N ALA A 133 -16.70 -16.38 19.32
CA ALA A 133 -17.71 -16.10 18.28
C ALA A 133 -18.27 -14.68 18.40
N ALA A 134 -18.56 -14.21 19.62
CA ALA A 134 -19.00 -12.84 19.88
C ALA A 134 -17.92 -11.83 19.49
N MET A 135 -16.64 -12.13 19.78
CA MET A 135 -15.51 -11.28 19.39
C MET A 135 -15.34 -11.22 17.87
N VAL A 136 -15.43 -12.35 17.17
CA VAL A 136 -15.38 -12.38 15.69
C VAL A 136 -16.56 -11.62 15.10
N ARG A 137 -17.77 -11.78 15.66
CA ARG A 137 -18.95 -11.06 15.20
C ARG A 137 -18.76 -9.55 15.32
N GLU A 138 -18.25 -9.07 16.45
CA GLU A 138 -17.94 -7.63 16.66
C GLU A 138 -16.95 -7.13 15.60
N ILE A 139 -15.91 -7.91 15.31
CA ILE A 139 -14.97 -7.60 14.22
C ILE A 139 -15.72 -7.48 12.90
N LEU A 140 -16.51 -8.48 12.50
CA LEU A 140 -17.22 -8.50 11.22
C LEU A 140 -18.26 -7.37 11.09
N GLU A 141 -18.94 -6.99 12.18
CA GLU A 141 -19.88 -5.87 12.22
C GLU A 141 -19.19 -4.50 12.12
N ALA A 142 -17.94 -4.39 12.55
CA ALA A 142 -17.17 -3.15 12.50
C ALA A 142 -16.70 -2.78 11.07
N PHE A 143 -16.71 -3.72 10.13
CA PHE A 143 -16.30 -3.48 8.74
C PHE A 143 -17.51 -3.38 7.79
N ASP A 144 -17.54 -2.30 7.02
CA ASP A 144 -18.53 -2.11 5.97
C ASP A 144 -17.99 -2.57 4.62
N PHE A 145 -18.58 -3.64 4.07
CA PHE A 145 -18.26 -4.15 2.74
C PHE A 145 -19.14 -3.55 1.64
N GLY A 146 -20.15 -2.74 1.98
CA GLY A 146 -21.18 -2.26 1.05
C GLY A 146 -22.16 -3.36 0.61
N ALA A 147 -22.12 -4.53 1.24
CA ALA A 147 -22.98 -5.68 0.93
C ALA A 147 -23.43 -6.37 2.23
N PRO A 148 -24.66 -6.92 2.29
CA PRO A 148 -25.15 -7.62 3.46
C PRO A 148 -24.48 -8.99 3.61
N TRP A 149 -24.32 -9.42 4.86
CA TRP A 149 -23.95 -10.79 5.20
C TRP A 149 -25.07 -11.77 4.83
N ALA A 150 -24.70 -12.95 4.33
CA ALA A 150 -25.66 -14.03 4.09
C ALA A 150 -26.11 -14.66 5.43
N ASP A 151 -25.16 -15.01 6.29
CA ASP A 151 -25.41 -15.47 7.67
C ASP A 151 -24.22 -15.12 8.56
N LEU A 152 -24.24 -13.89 9.09
CA LEU A 152 -23.18 -13.34 9.94
C LEU A 152 -22.91 -14.21 11.18
N GLU A 153 -23.96 -14.78 11.75
CA GLU A 153 -23.86 -15.56 12.98
C GLU A 153 -23.21 -16.92 12.70
N ALA A 154 -23.60 -17.60 11.61
CA ALA A 154 -22.96 -18.86 11.20
C ALA A 154 -21.49 -18.67 10.82
N ASP A 155 -21.16 -17.61 10.08
CA ASP A 155 -19.79 -17.32 9.67
C ASP A 155 -18.90 -17.01 10.89
N SER A 156 -19.43 -16.25 11.86
CA SER A 156 -18.72 -15.91 13.10
C SER A 156 -18.38 -17.16 13.93
N ARG A 157 -19.32 -18.12 14.05
CA ARG A 157 -19.08 -19.41 14.72
C ARG A 157 -18.02 -20.26 14.01
N GLN A 158 -18.01 -20.29 12.68
CA GLN A 158 -17.04 -21.07 11.91
C GLN A 158 -15.61 -20.56 12.11
N VAL A 159 -15.43 -19.24 12.04
CA VAL A 159 -14.12 -18.61 12.28
C VAL A 159 -13.68 -18.82 13.72
N ALA A 160 -14.57 -18.63 14.69
CA ALA A 160 -14.28 -18.85 16.10
C ALA A 160 -13.86 -20.29 16.40
N ALA A 161 -14.56 -21.28 15.85
CA ALA A 161 -14.18 -22.69 16.01
C ALA A 161 -12.77 -22.97 15.49
N ARG A 162 -12.35 -22.31 14.41
CA ARG A 162 -10.99 -22.47 13.87
C ARG A 162 -9.93 -21.83 14.76
N ILE A 163 -10.23 -20.65 15.32
CA ILE A 163 -9.36 -19.96 16.29
C ILE A 163 -9.24 -20.81 17.55
N ASP A 164 -10.36 -21.19 18.16
CA ASP A 164 -10.40 -21.98 19.39
C ASP A 164 -9.65 -23.31 19.24
N SER A 165 -9.81 -23.98 18.09
CA SER A 165 -9.07 -25.23 17.80
C SER A 165 -7.56 -25.00 17.75
N TYR A 166 -7.10 -23.91 17.12
CA TYR A 166 -5.68 -23.56 17.06
C TYR A 166 -5.12 -23.18 18.44
N LEU A 167 -5.86 -22.41 19.23
CA LEU A 167 -5.45 -22.02 20.59
C LEU A 167 -5.32 -23.24 21.51
N LEU A 168 -6.25 -24.19 21.42
CA LEU A 168 -6.17 -25.45 22.16
C LEU A 168 -4.98 -26.30 21.71
N GLU A 169 -4.74 -26.42 20.41
CA GLU A 169 -3.63 -27.20 19.86
C GLU A 169 -2.26 -26.64 20.26
N GLU A 170 -2.09 -25.32 20.25
CA GLU A 170 -0.78 -24.67 20.45
C GLU A 170 -0.52 -24.25 21.91
N TRP A 171 -1.57 -23.87 22.66
CA TRP A 171 -1.43 -23.25 23.99
C TRP A 171 -2.17 -23.98 25.11
N ASP A 172 -2.87 -25.08 24.83
CA ASP A 172 -3.70 -25.83 25.81
C ASP A 172 -4.67 -24.92 26.58
N SER A 173 -5.12 -23.85 25.92
CA SER A 173 -5.92 -22.78 26.50
C SER A 173 -6.78 -22.12 25.43
N LEU A 174 -7.92 -21.56 25.85
CA LEU A 174 -8.76 -20.72 25.00
C LEU A 174 -8.53 -19.24 25.26
N GLU A 175 -7.52 -18.87 26.05
CA GLU A 175 -7.25 -17.47 26.36
C GLU A 175 -6.71 -16.73 25.13
N ALA A 176 -7.37 -15.63 24.80
CA ALA A 176 -6.96 -14.68 23.79
C ALA A 176 -7.24 -13.27 24.32
N ASP A 177 -6.18 -12.48 24.49
CA ASP A 177 -6.27 -11.11 25.03
C ASP A 177 -7.08 -10.18 24.12
N GLY A 178 -7.01 -10.43 22.80
CA GLY A 178 -7.75 -9.71 21.77
C GLY A 178 -7.17 -9.95 20.40
N ILE A 179 -7.82 -9.41 19.37
CA ILE A 179 -7.37 -9.44 17.98
C ILE A 179 -7.17 -8.00 17.50
N ASP A 180 -5.96 -7.70 17.04
CA ASP A 180 -5.63 -6.42 16.42
C ASP A 180 -5.98 -6.47 14.93
N MET A 181 -7.00 -5.73 14.51
CA MET A 181 -7.45 -5.70 13.12
C MET A 181 -6.98 -4.44 12.41
N LEU A 182 -6.40 -4.59 11.21
CA LEU A 182 -6.17 -3.47 10.31
C LEU A 182 -7.49 -2.84 9.89
N ARG A 183 -7.61 -1.52 10.03
CA ARG A 183 -8.77 -0.75 9.56
C ARG A 183 -9.06 -0.85 8.06
N PRO A 184 -8.07 -0.87 7.14
CA PRO A 184 -8.37 -1.05 5.73
C PRO A 184 -8.75 -2.49 5.38
N VAL A 185 -9.81 -2.63 4.57
CA VAL A 185 -10.15 -3.87 3.89
C VAL A 185 -9.30 -4.02 2.63
N PHE A 186 -8.73 -5.21 2.41
CA PHE A 186 -7.92 -5.50 1.23
C PHE A 186 -8.75 -6.24 0.19
N TYR A 187 -8.85 -5.68 -1.02
CA TYR A 187 -9.64 -6.28 -2.10
C TYR A 187 -8.74 -6.91 -3.16
N ARG A 188 -9.05 -8.15 -3.56
CA ARG A 188 -8.36 -8.85 -4.64
C ARG A 188 -9.30 -9.80 -5.37
N ASN A 189 -9.32 -9.69 -6.70
CA ASN A 189 -10.23 -10.46 -7.56
C ASN A 189 -11.69 -10.30 -7.08
N LYS A 190 -12.31 -11.39 -6.63
CA LYS A 190 -13.70 -11.42 -6.14
C LYS A 190 -13.82 -11.44 -4.62
N ALA A 191 -12.73 -11.19 -3.90
CA ALA A 191 -12.66 -11.34 -2.45
C ALA A 191 -12.25 -10.03 -1.76
N ALA A 192 -12.78 -9.88 -0.54
CA ALA A 192 -12.40 -8.84 0.40
C ALA A 192 -11.79 -9.53 1.64
N TYR A 193 -10.63 -9.04 2.08
CA TYR A 193 -9.83 -9.64 3.12
C TYR A 193 -9.72 -8.67 4.30
N LEU A 194 -10.07 -9.18 5.48
CA LEU A 194 -9.73 -8.58 6.75
C LEU A 194 -8.41 -9.18 7.22
N VAL A 195 -7.52 -8.34 7.73
CA VAL A 195 -6.17 -8.75 8.13
C VAL A 195 -5.94 -8.29 9.56
N GLY A 196 -5.59 -9.22 10.44
CA GLY A 196 -5.28 -8.93 11.83
C GLY A 196 -4.18 -9.82 12.37
N ARG A 197 -3.89 -9.66 13.66
CA ARG A 197 -2.92 -10.45 14.43
C ARG A 197 -3.42 -10.69 15.84
#